data_AF-A0A182YRF3-F1
#
_entry.id   AF-A0A182YRF3-F1
#
_cell.length_a   1.000
_cell.length_b   1.000
_cell.length_c   1.000
_cell.angle_alpha   90.00
_cell.angle_beta   90.00
_cell.angle_gamma   90.00
#
_symmetry.space_group_name_H-M   'P 1'
#
loop_
_entity.id
_entity.type
_entity.pdbx_description
1 polymer ?
#
loop_
_entity_poly.entity_id
_entity_poly.type
_entity_poly.pdbx_seq_one_letter_code
_entity_poly.pdbx_strand_id
1 'polypeptide(L)'
;MTNTINKLHEKGINVAGIVSDNCSSNISCWRELGAQDYMKPFFEHPVTKKNIYVFPDASHLLKLLRNWLVDHGFHYKDKNGKMYDEQQSYCPVLQLSHCGNTCHTKKN
;
A
#
# COMPACT_ATOMS: atom_id res chain seq x y z
N MET A 1 -5.36 -20.79 0.77
CA MET A 1 -5.84 -19.85 1.81
C MET A 1 -7.20 -20.22 2.38
N THR A 2 -8.19 -20.53 1.54
CA THR A 2 -9.54 -20.98 1.94
C THR A 2 -9.57 -22.17 2.91
N ASN A 3 -8.71 -23.18 2.69
CA ASN A 3 -8.58 -24.32 3.61
C ASN A 3 -8.17 -23.92 5.03
N THR A 4 -7.31 -22.91 5.18
CA THR A 4 -6.88 -22.42 6.50
C THR A 4 -8.04 -21.72 7.21
N ILE A 5 -8.81 -20.91 6.48
CA ILE A 5 -9.99 -20.21 6.99
C ILE A 5 -11.06 -21.23 7.45
N ASN A 6 -11.28 -22.31 6.69
CA ASN A 6 -12.19 -23.39 7.08
C ASN A 6 -11.78 -24.07 8.40
N LYS A 7 -10.49 -24.42 8.54
CA LYS A 7 -9.97 -25.04 9.76
C LYS A 7 -10.11 -24.13 10.99
N LEU A 8 -9.93 -22.82 10.82
CA LEU A 8 -10.15 -21.85 11.90
C LEU A 8 -11.64 -21.75 12.27
N HIS A 9 -12.51 -21.77 11.28
CA HIS A 9 -13.95 -21.78 11.48
C HIS A 9 -14.44 -23.02 12.24
N GLU A 10 -13.91 -24.20 11.92
CA GLU A 10 -14.21 -25.46 12.65
C GLU A 10 -13.83 -25.38 14.14
N LYS A 11 -12.90 -24.50 14.50
CA LYS A 11 -12.51 -24.23 15.90
C LYS A 11 -13.31 -23.09 16.54
N GLY A 12 -14.33 -22.56 15.85
CA GLY A 12 -15.15 -21.45 16.31
C GLY A 12 -14.49 -20.07 16.19
N ILE A 13 -13.35 -19.97 15.48
CA ILE A 13 -12.64 -18.70 15.29
C ILE A 13 -13.21 -17.97 14.08
N ASN A 14 -13.60 -16.72 14.27
CA ASN A 14 -14.08 -15.85 13.21
C ASN A 14 -12.93 -15.04 12.61
N VAL A 15 -12.48 -15.41 11.41
CA VAL A 15 -11.50 -14.62 10.66
C VAL A 15 -12.20 -13.42 10.03
N ALA A 16 -11.98 -12.22 10.57
CA ALA A 16 -12.58 -10.98 10.07
C ALA A 16 -11.71 -10.26 9.01
N GLY A 17 -10.41 -10.56 8.99
CA GLY A 17 -9.50 -9.97 8.03
C GLY A 17 -8.14 -10.63 8.00
N ILE A 18 -7.36 -10.28 6.98
CA ILE A 18 -6.01 -10.77 6.74
C ILE A 18 -5.07 -9.59 6.50
N VAL A 19 -3.80 -9.74 6.89
CA VAL A 19 -2.74 -8.77 6.62
C VAL A 19 -1.62 -9.48 5.88
N SER A 20 -1.15 -8.92 4.75
CA SER A 20 0.06 -9.41 4.07
C SER A 20 0.81 -8.29 3.36
N ASP A 21 2.06 -8.56 2.98
CA ASP A 21 2.86 -7.62 2.21
C ASP A 21 2.23 -7.31 0.83
N ASN A 22 2.52 -6.15 0.27
CA ASN A 22 1.97 -5.61 -0.97
C ASN A 22 2.79 -6.04 -2.21
N CYS A 23 3.32 -7.25 -2.22
CA CYS A 23 4.02 -7.78 -3.38
C CYS A 23 3.02 -8.23 -4.47
N SER A 24 3.46 -8.24 -5.73
CA SER A 24 2.58 -8.53 -6.88
C SER A 24 1.87 -9.88 -6.82
N SER A 25 2.48 -10.89 -6.19
CA SER A 25 1.89 -12.21 -5.97
C SER A 25 0.74 -12.15 -4.96
N ASN A 26 0.88 -11.42 -3.85
CA ASN A 26 -0.17 -11.26 -2.86
C ASN A 26 -1.35 -10.45 -3.43
N ILE A 27 -1.07 -9.37 -4.17
CA ILE A 27 -2.10 -8.59 -4.85
C ILE A 27 -2.92 -9.47 -5.81
N SER A 28 -2.23 -10.31 -6.59
CA SER A 28 -2.88 -11.24 -7.51
C SER A 28 -3.74 -12.26 -6.76
N CYS A 29 -3.23 -12.80 -5.66
CA CYS A 29 -3.97 -13.73 -4.79
C CYS A 29 -5.23 -13.08 -4.19
N TRP A 30 -5.15 -11.84 -3.71
CA TRP A 30 -6.31 -11.12 -3.18
C TRP A 30 -7.41 -10.96 -4.23
N ARG A 31 -7.02 -10.61 -5.46
CA ARG A 31 -7.94 -10.47 -6.59
C ARG A 31 -8.61 -11.80 -6.95
N GLU A 32 -7.85 -12.90 -6.97
CA GLU A 32 -8.38 -14.25 -7.20
C GLU A 32 -9.39 -14.68 -6.14
N LEU A 33 -9.22 -14.22 -4.89
CA LEU A 33 -10.16 -14.47 -3.80
C LEU A 33 -11.43 -13.60 -3.91
N GLY A 34 -11.41 -12.53 -4.70
CA GLY A 34 -12.54 -11.63 -4.92
C GLY A 34 -12.41 -10.25 -4.26
N ALA A 35 -11.29 -9.97 -3.59
CA ALA A 35 -10.94 -8.63 -3.12
C ALA A 35 -10.25 -7.88 -4.26
N GLN A 36 -11.03 -7.07 -4.99
CA GLN A 36 -10.62 -6.51 -6.28
C GLN A 36 -9.86 -5.18 -6.15
N ASP A 37 -10.32 -4.30 -5.26
CA ASP A 37 -9.80 -2.95 -5.11
C ASP A 37 -10.18 -2.34 -3.74
N TYR A 38 -9.92 -1.05 -3.57
CA TYR A 38 -10.23 -0.30 -2.35
C TYR A 38 -11.74 -0.10 -2.10
N MET A 39 -12.59 -0.24 -3.14
CA MET A 39 -14.06 -0.16 -3.02
C MET A 39 -14.63 -1.51 -2.58
N LYS A 40 -14.00 -2.62 -2.99
CA LYS A 40 -14.31 -3.97 -2.54
C LYS A 40 -13.07 -4.66 -1.95
N PRO A 41 -12.61 -4.22 -0.76
CA PRO A 41 -11.37 -4.73 -0.13
C PRO A 41 -11.62 -6.01 0.67
N PHE A 42 -12.54 -6.86 0.22
CA PHE A 42 -12.94 -8.06 0.95
C PHE A 42 -13.37 -9.17 0.01
N PHE A 43 -13.34 -10.39 0.53
CA PHE A 43 -13.98 -11.56 -0.06
C PHE A 43 -14.86 -12.25 0.97
N GLU A 44 -15.78 -13.09 0.52
CA GLU A 44 -16.70 -13.79 1.42
C GLU A 44 -16.04 -15.03 2.02
N HIS A 45 -16.29 -15.24 3.31
CA HIS A 45 -15.90 -16.47 3.99
C HIS A 45 -16.57 -17.67 3.28
N PRO A 46 -15.83 -18.74 2.95
CA PRO A 46 -16.33 -19.87 2.17
C PRO A 46 -17.54 -20.62 2.78
N VAL A 47 -17.81 -20.44 4.07
CA VAL A 47 -18.82 -21.17 4.85
C VAL A 47 -19.87 -20.20 5.38
N THR A 48 -19.45 -19.21 6.16
CA THR A 48 -20.36 -18.27 6.84
C THR A 48 -20.83 -17.12 5.96
N LYS A 49 -20.22 -16.93 4.77
CA LYS A 49 -20.47 -15.80 3.85
C LYS A 49 -20.22 -14.40 4.45
N LYS A 50 -19.62 -14.33 5.65
CA LYS A 50 -19.19 -13.06 6.24
C LYS A 50 -18.00 -12.49 5.48
N ASN A 51 -17.91 -11.18 5.39
CA ASN A 51 -16.78 -10.52 4.73
C ASN A 51 -15.48 -10.72 5.51
N ILE A 52 -14.42 -11.04 4.76
CA ILE A 52 -13.05 -11.11 5.24
C ILE A 52 -12.28 -9.99 4.52
N TYR A 53 -11.87 -8.98 5.29
CA TYR A 53 -11.19 -7.81 4.76
C TYR A 53 -9.71 -8.07 4.53
N VAL A 54 -9.17 -7.51 3.44
CA VAL A 54 -7.76 -7.63 3.09
C VAL A 54 -7.06 -6.32 3.36
N PHE A 55 -5.98 -6.39 4.15
CA PHE A 55 -5.16 -5.23 4.47
C PHE A 55 -3.73 -5.45 3.97
N PRO A 56 -3.17 -4.51 3.21
CA PRO A 56 -1.73 -4.47 3.00
C PRO A 56 -1.02 -4.13 4.32
N ASP A 57 0.21 -4.63 4.49
CA ASP A 57 1.05 -4.27 5.62
C ASP A 57 1.36 -2.76 5.62
N ALA A 58 0.83 -2.06 6.64
CA ALA A 58 0.98 -0.63 6.80
C ALA A 58 2.45 -0.18 6.89
N SER A 59 3.31 -0.97 7.53
CA SER A 59 4.73 -0.60 7.70
C SER A 59 5.48 -0.59 6.36
N HIS A 60 5.20 -1.57 5.50
CA HIS A 60 5.75 -1.64 4.15
C HIS A 60 5.20 -0.52 3.26
N LEU A 61 3.89 -0.24 3.35
CA LEU A 61 3.28 0.88 2.63
C LEU A 61 3.90 2.23 2.99
N LEU A 62 4.09 2.52 4.28
CA LEU A 62 4.69 3.78 4.72
C LEU A 62 6.14 3.91 4.24
N LYS A 63 6.90 2.81 4.22
CA LYS A 63 8.26 2.79 3.70
C LYS A 63 8.30 3.09 2.20
N LEU A 64 7.42 2.48 1.42
CA LEU A 64 7.31 2.74 -0.02
C LEU A 64 6.86 4.17 -0.31
N LEU A 65 5.85 4.65 0.42
CA LEU A 65 5.39 6.04 0.32
C LEU A 65 6.52 7.03 0.63
N ARG A 66 7.30 6.78 1.69
CA ARG A 66 8.48 7.60 2.02
C ARG A 66 9.47 7.62 0.86
N ASN A 67 9.84 6.45 0.32
CA ASN A 67 10.79 6.37 -0.79
C ASN A 67 10.26 7.14 -2.01
N TRP A 68 8.99 6.94 -2.36
CA TRP A 68 8.35 7.66 -3.46
C TRP A 68 8.34 9.18 -3.25
N LEU A 69 8.02 9.65 -2.03
CA LEU A 69 8.06 11.07 -1.69
C LEU A 69 9.48 11.66 -1.75
N VAL A 70 10.50 10.87 -1.37
CA VAL A 70 11.91 11.29 -1.47
C VAL A 70 12.37 11.37 -2.93
N ASP A 71 11.95 10.42 -3.76
CA ASP A 71 12.39 10.32 -5.16
C ASP A 71 11.65 11.31 -6.08
N HIS A 72 10.40 11.65 -5.76
CA HIS A 72 9.52 12.42 -6.65
C HIS A 72 8.97 13.73 -6.08
N GLY A 73 9.08 13.94 -4.76
CA GLY A 73 8.40 15.05 -4.08
C GLY A 73 6.87 14.93 -4.09
N PHE A 74 6.16 16.02 -3.79
CA PHE A 74 4.71 16.08 -3.95
C PHE A 74 4.22 17.46 -4.37
N HIS A 75 3.13 17.46 -5.13
CA HIS A 75 2.34 18.66 -5.44
C HIS A 75 0.94 18.47 -4.88
N TYR A 76 0.56 19.29 -3.91
CA TYR A 76 -0.74 19.22 -3.27
C TYR A 76 -1.44 20.59 -3.35
N LYS A 77 -2.65 20.61 -3.88
CA LYS A 77 -3.51 21.80 -3.89
C LYS A 77 -4.58 21.66 -2.82
N ASP A 78 -4.61 22.56 -1.86
CA ASP A 78 -5.68 22.54 -0.86
C ASP A 78 -7.01 23.06 -1.42
N LYS A 79 -8.06 22.90 -0.63
CA LYS A 79 -9.43 23.37 -0.95
C LYS A 79 -9.55 24.89 -1.14
N ASN A 80 -8.60 25.66 -0.60
CA ASN A 80 -8.55 27.12 -0.75
C ASN A 80 -7.72 27.54 -1.97
N GLY A 81 -7.20 26.57 -2.72
CA GLY A 81 -6.39 26.78 -3.91
C GLY A 81 -4.91 27.07 -3.62
N LYS A 82 -4.46 26.97 -2.37
CA LYS A 82 -3.04 27.13 -2.03
C LYS A 82 -2.29 25.87 -2.46
N MET A 83 -1.22 26.08 -3.20
CA MET A 83 -0.31 25.03 -3.66
C MET A 83 0.76 24.78 -2.59
N TYR A 84 0.99 23.52 -2.30
CA TYR A 84 2.11 23.00 -1.52
C TYR A 84 2.95 22.19 -2.50
N ASP A 85 4.16 22.66 -2.73
CA ASP A 85 5.14 22.00 -3.57
C ASP A 85 6.35 21.72 -2.69
N GLU A 86 6.72 20.45 -2.60
CA GLU A 86 7.98 20.04 -2.01
C GLU A 86 8.71 19.15 -3.02
N GLN A 87 9.19 19.76 -4.11
CA GLN A 87 10.32 19.24 -4.88
C GLN A 87 11.59 19.29 -4.03
N GLN A 88 11.74 18.36 -3.09
CA GLN A 88 12.98 18.28 -2.32
C GLN A 88 14.06 17.54 -3.12
N SER A 89 15.03 18.34 -3.56
CA SER A 89 16.44 17.94 -3.54
C SER A 89 16.77 17.54 -2.10
N TYR A 90 16.53 16.28 -1.72
CA TYR A 90 16.86 15.76 -0.38
C TYR A 90 18.38 15.57 -0.16
N CYS A 91 19.19 15.88 -1.19
CA CYS A 91 20.64 15.75 -1.16
C CYS A 91 21.33 16.56 -0.03
N PRO A 92 20.91 17.80 0.31
CA PRO A 92 21.58 18.58 1.36
C PRO A 92 21.15 18.22 2.79
N VAL A 93 19.94 17.69 3.00
CA VAL A 93 19.36 17.50 4.35
C VAL A 93 19.76 16.15 4.97
N LEU A 94 19.99 15.13 4.14
CA LEU A 94 20.31 13.77 4.61
C LEU A 94 21.81 13.48 4.75
N GLN A 95 22.71 14.39 4.38
CA GLN A 95 24.17 14.15 4.31
C GLN A 95 24.53 12.78 3.69
N LEU A 96 23.70 12.26 2.77
CA LEU A 96 23.96 11.00 2.09
C LEU A 96 25.00 11.29 1.02
N SER A 97 26.25 10.96 1.31
CA SER A 97 27.45 11.24 0.51
C SER A 97 27.51 10.52 -0.85
N HIS A 98 26.40 10.03 -1.40
CA HIS A 98 26.36 9.25 -2.64
C HIS A 98 25.07 9.44 -3.46
N CYS A 99 24.61 10.67 -3.70
CA CYS A 99 23.69 10.92 -4.81
C CYS A 99 24.48 11.52 -5.99
N GLY A 100 25.02 10.65 -6.83
CA GLY A 100 25.66 11.03 -8.09
C GLY A 100 24.63 11.51 -9.11
N ASN A 101 24.75 12.77 -9.51
CA ASN A 101 24.54 13.32 -10.86
C ASN A 101 23.42 12.74 -11.76
N THR A 102 22.18 12.62 -11.28
CA THR A 102 21.03 12.48 -12.20
C THR A 102 19.84 13.36 -11.82
N CYS A 103 20.07 14.54 -11.24
CA CYS A 103 19.04 15.58 -11.17
C CYS A 103 19.14 16.50 -12.40
N HIS A 104 18.86 15.97 -13.59
CA HIS A 104 18.62 16.80 -14.76
C HIS A 104 17.20 17.34 -14.69
N THR A 105 17.09 18.60 -14.29
CA THR A 105 15.92 19.44 -14.56
C THR A 105 15.61 19.39 -16.06
N LYS A 106 14.52 18.71 -16.45
CA LYS A 106 13.90 19.00 -17.75
C LYS A 106 13.31 20.41 -17.67
N LYS A 107 14.04 21.38 -18.21
CA LYS A 107 13.50 22.68 -18.61
C LYS A 107 12.70 22.46 -19.91
N ASN A 108 11.43 22.88 -19.86
CA ASN A 108 10.48 23.23 -20.93
C ASN A 108 10.41 22.31 -22.15
#